data_AF-A0AAD5FWS2-F1
#
_entry.id   AF-A0AAD5FWS2-F1
#
_cell.length_a   1.000
_cell.length_b   1.000
_cell.length_c   1.000
_cell.angle_alpha   90.00
_cell.angle_beta   90.00
_cell.angle_gamma   90.00
#
_symmetry.space_group_name_H-M   'P 1'
#
loop_
_entity.id
_entity.type
_entity.pdbx_description
1 polymer ?
#
loop_
_entity_poly.entity_id
_entity_poly.type
_entity_poly.pdbx_seq_one_letter_code
_entity_poly.pdbx_strand_id
1 'polypeptide(L)'
;MTSLSSIILLAIALRIGFFLFGLYQDEHMPVKYTDIDYLVFSDASRYVYQGQSPYLRETYRYTPILAMMLVPNNWGSIWYNFGKVLFMVGDLVTGVLIATLLRKQDNLSKSKRLILSLLWLLNPMVITISTRGSSESILTVLVMLSLYFLIERKCVFASAFWLGLAIHFKIYPIIYIPSILLYLTNDSKSILNYPVVKLLNTQNIKYAFYTVATLVLFNGLMYHFYGQEFLDNSYLYHITRIDHRHNFSVYNMVLYYKSALTSTSSSKLDIETLAFVPQLLLSGVIIPLTFAKRDLLSCLIDGRRWNELRRFECRINTHPNSSDGSSYVEQGNTKVICTVQGPNEPSSRAQMNQDRANIEVNLTIANFSTFERKKRSKSEKRLVELRTTLERTFEQSILLHLYPRTNITINIQVLSQDGGMLAAITNSITLAIIDAGIAMYDYVSSVSCGLFDQSALLDLNNLEEGDVSSITIGVIGKSEKLALLLLEDKMPLDSLEKVLSIGIAGSHRIKDLMDMEVRKHGNARASKSSR
;
A
#
# COMPACT_ATOMS: atom_id res chain seq x y z
N MET A 1 -6.11 19.43 -22.90
CA MET A 1 -7.34 19.71 -22.12
C MET A 1 -8.45 18.79 -22.61
N THR A 2 -8.78 17.73 -21.87
CA THR A 2 -9.97 16.91 -22.12
C THR A 2 -10.93 17.14 -20.96
N SER A 3 -12.13 17.61 -21.22
CA SER A 3 -13.15 17.80 -20.18
C SER A 3 -13.59 16.44 -19.62
N LEU A 4 -14.09 16.38 -18.38
CA LEU A 4 -14.61 15.13 -17.78
C LEU A 4 -15.66 14.46 -18.70
N SER A 5 -16.48 15.26 -19.38
CA SER A 5 -17.49 14.77 -20.34
C SER A 5 -16.85 14.05 -21.53
N SER A 6 -15.73 14.55 -22.07
CA SER A 6 -15.01 13.89 -23.16
C SER A 6 -14.40 12.55 -22.72
N ILE A 7 -13.96 12.47 -21.47
CA ILE A 7 -13.40 11.24 -20.89
C ILE A 7 -14.49 10.19 -20.70
N ILE A 8 -15.67 10.59 -20.21
CA ILE A 8 -16.81 9.70 -20.07
C ILE A 8 -17.25 9.17 -21.44
N LEU A 9 -17.31 10.05 -22.46
CA LEU A 9 -17.64 9.63 -23.82
C LEU A 9 -16.64 8.60 -24.37
N LEU A 10 -15.34 8.83 -24.17
CA LEU A 10 -14.30 7.88 -24.54
C LEU A 10 -14.44 6.55 -23.76
N ALA A 11 -14.72 6.63 -22.47
CA ALA A 11 -14.91 5.46 -21.60
C ALA A 11 -16.14 4.62 -22.00
N ILE A 12 -17.20 5.25 -22.50
CA ILE A 12 -18.37 4.60 -23.09
C ILE A 12 -17.97 3.92 -24.40
N ALA A 13 -17.28 4.64 -25.29
CA ALA A 13 -16.86 4.11 -26.59
C ALA A 13 -15.94 2.88 -26.43
N LEU A 14 -15.00 2.91 -25.48
CA LEU A 14 -14.13 1.78 -25.17
C LEU A 14 -14.92 0.58 -24.63
N ARG A 15 -15.87 0.79 -23.71
CA ARG A 15 -16.72 -0.29 -23.19
C ARG A 15 -17.56 -0.94 -24.30
N ILE A 16 -18.13 -0.14 -25.20
CA ILE A 16 -18.85 -0.66 -26.37
C ILE A 16 -17.89 -1.47 -27.26
N GLY A 17 -16.68 -0.98 -27.52
CA GLY A 17 -15.66 -1.71 -28.29
C GLY A 17 -15.29 -3.06 -27.67
N PHE A 18 -14.99 -3.09 -26.37
CA PHE A 18 -14.68 -4.32 -25.64
C PHE A 18 -15.88 -5.27 -25.54
N PHE A 19 -17.10 -4.74 -25.42
CA PHE A 19 -18.32 -5.53 -25.42
C PHE A 19 -18.54 -6.22 -26.77
N LEU A 20 -18.42 -5.48 -27.89
CA LEU A 20 -18.52 -6.04 -29.24
C LEU A 20 -17.41 -7.06 -29.51
N PHE A 21 -16.18 -6.78 -29.08
CA PHE A 21 -15.08 -7.73 -29.15
C PHE A 21 -15.36 -9.00 -28.34
N GLY A 22 -15.94 -8.85 -27.14
CA GLY A 22 -16.34 -9.97 -26.29
C GLY A 22 -17.36 -10.88 -26.96
N LEU A 23 -18.37 -10.30 -27.63
CA LEU A 23 -19.34 -11.07 -28.42
C LEU A 23 -18.68 -11.82 -29.58
N TYR A 24 -17.79 -11.14 -30.32
CA TYR A 24 -17.04 -11.76 -31.40
C TYR A 24 -16.18 -12.94 -30.90
N GLN A 25 -15.44 -12.73 -29.80
CA GLN A 25 -14.61 -13.76 -29.17
C GLN A 25 -15.45 -14.96 -28.69
N ASP A 26 -16.60 -14.70 -28.07
CA ASP A 26 -17.49 -15.77 -27.61
C ASP A 26 -18.04 -16.62 -28.75
N GLU A 27 -18.19 -16.08 -29.95
CA GLU A 27 -18.66 -16.83 -31.13
C GLU A 27 -17.53 -17.56 -31.84
N HIS A 28 -16.36 -16.93 -32.01
CA HIS A 28 -15.30 -17.41 -32.92
C HIS A 28 -14.14 -18.13 -32.22
N MET A 29 -13.96 -17.97 -30.90
CA MET A 29 -12.82 -18.53 -30.17
C MET A 29 -13.22 -19.65 -29.21
N PRO A 30 -12.30 -20.60 -28.95
CA PRO A 30 -12.54 -21.68 -27.99
C PRO A 30 -12.58 -21.17 -26.54
N VAL A 31 -11.74 -20.19 -26.21
CA VAL A 31 -11.75 -19.53 -24.89
C VAL A 31 -12.75 -18.39 -24.90
N LYS A 32 -13.82 -18.56 -24.12
CA LYS A 32 -14.89 -17.56 -24.00
C LYS A 32 -14.43 -16.33 -23.24
N TYR A 33 -14.86 -15.18 -23.72
CA TYR A 33 -14.68 -13.90 -23.07
C TYR A 33 -15.64 -13.77 -21.89
N THR A 34 -16.90 -14.15 -22.06
CA THR A 34 -17.92 -14.09 -21.01
C THR A 34 -17.51 -14.89 -19.78
N ASP A 35 -17.68 -14.28 -18.61
CA ASP A 35 -17.44 -14.94 -17.33
C ASP A 35 -18.48 -16.04 -17.07
N ILE A 36 -18.06 -17.14 -16.45
CA ILE A 36 -18.93 -18.29 -16.15
C ILE A 36 -20.05 -17.84 -15.20
N ASP A 37 -19.74 -16.95 -14.27
CA ASP A 37 -20.70 -16.39 -13.31
C ASP A 37 -21.85 -15.65 -14.01
N TYR A 38 -21.60 -14.97 -15.15
CA TYR A 38 -22.65 -14.32 -15.93
C TYR A 38 -23.70 -15.31 -16.45
N LEU A 39 -23.26 -16.50 -16.86
CA LEU A 39 -24.16 -17.56 -17.32
C LEU A 39 -24.98 -18.10 -16.14
N VAL A 40 -24.36 -18.28 -14.98
CA VAL A 40 -25.06 -18.70 -13.76
C VAL A 40 -26.13 -17.68 -13.36
N PHE A 41 -25.85 -16.38 -13.45
CA PHE A 41 -26.85 -15.34 -13.17
C PHE A 41 -27.98 -15.33 -14.20
N SER A 42 -27.64 -15.51 -15.48
CA SER A 42 -28.62 -15.51 -16.57
C SER A 42 -29.56 -16.72 -16.46
N ASP A 43 -29.04 -17.90 -16.14
CA ASP A 43 -29.85 -19.10 -15.90
C ASP A 43 -30.74 -18.93 -14.65
N ALA A 44 -30.21 -18.37 -13.56
CA ALA A 44 -31.01 -18.06 -12.38
C ALA A 44 -32.13 -17.04 -12.67
N SER A 45 -31.84 -16.02 -13.48
CA SER A 45 -32.85 -15.03 -13.91
C SER A 45 -33.97 -15.65 -14.74
N ARG A 46 -33.67 -16.72 -15.50
CA ARG A 46 -34.66 -17.46 -16.30
C ARG A 46 -35.66 -18.19 -15.41
N TYR A 47 -35.21 -18.80 -14.32
CA TYR A 47 -36.10 -19.39 -13.32
C TYR A 47 -37.00 -18.33 -12.68
N VAL A 48 -36.44 -17.16 -12.32
CA VAL A 48 -37.23 -16.05 -11.78
C VAL A 48 -38.26 -15.54 -12.78
N TYR A 49 -37.91 -15.41 -14.07
CA TYR A 49 -38.84 -15.02 -15.14
C TYR A 49 -40.01 -16.01 -15.28
N GLN A 50 -39.77 -17.30 -15.00
CA GLN A 50 -40.80 -18.35 -15.00
C GLN A 50 -41.58 -18.44 -13.68
N GLY A 51 -41.32 -17.54 -12.72
CA GLY A 51 -41.95 -17.55 -11.40
C GLY A 51 -41.39 -18.61 -10.44
N GLN A 52 -40.21 -19.17 -10.73
CA GLN A 52 -39.54 -20.20 -9.92
C GLN A 52 -38.38 -19.62 -9.09
N SER A 53 -37.85 -20.44 -8.16
CA SER A 53 -36.71 -20.08 -7.31
C SER A 53 -35.42 -19.97 -8.14
N PRO A 54 -34.62 -18.90 -8.00
CA PRO A 54 -33.32 -18.78 -8.68
C PRO A 54 -32.32 -19.85 -8.22
N TYR A 55 -32.54 -20.45 -7.04
CA TYR A 55 -31.70 -21.49 -6.47
C TYR A 55 -31.89 -22.87 -7.10
N LEU A 56 -32.88 -23.04 -7.98
CA LEU A 56 -32.98 -24.22 -8.84
C LEU A 56 -31.77 -24.38 -9.76
N ARG A 57 -31.06 -23.27 -10.03
CA ARG A 57 -29.71 -23.35 -10.59
C ARG A 57 -28.73 -23.76 -9.49
N GLU A 58 -28.25 -25.01 -9.55
CA GLU A 58 -27.40 -25.62 -8.51
C GLU A 58 -26.15 -24.81 -8.11
N THR A 59 -25.59 -23.99 -9.00
CA THR A 59 -24.39 -23.17 -8.74
C THR A 59 -24.70 -21.72 -8.34
N TYR A 60 -25.96 -21.33 -8.27
CA TYR A 60 -26.36 -19.97 -7.86
C TYR A 60 -26.26 -19.81 -6.34
N ARG A 61 -25.36 -18.94 -5.89
CA ARG A 61 -25.06 -18.67 -4.47
C ARG A 61 -25.14 -17.18 -4.12
N TYR A 62 -25.95 -16.45 -4.87
CA TYR A 62 -26.10 -15.00 -4.72
C TYR A 62 -27.51 -14.67 -4.22
N THR A 63 -27.72 -13.41 -3.80
CA THR A 63 -29.04 -12.98 -3.37
C THR A 63 -30.02 -12.89 -4.55
N PRO A 64 -31.31 -13.20 -4.37
CA PRO A 64 -32.27 -13.26 -5.48
C PRO A 64 -32.42 -11.94 -6.22
N ILE A 65 -32.13 -10.81 -5.56
CA ILE A 65 -32.14 -9.47 -6.15
C ILE A 65 -31.26 -9.42 -7.41
N LEU A 66 -30.09 -10.06 -7.41
CA LEU A 66 -29.23 -10.09 -8.60
C LEU A 66 -29.93 -10.81 -9.77
N ALA A 67 -30.57 -11.96 -9.52
CA ALA A 67 -31.32 -12.66 -10.56
C ALA A 67 -32.53 -11.85 -11.03
N MET A 68 -33.24 -11.18 -10.11
CA MET A 68 -34.37 -10.29 -10.42
C MET A 68 -33.95 -9.12 -11.33
N MET A 69 -32.81 -8.49 -11.07
CA MET A 69 -32.28 -7.40 -11.91
C MET A 69 -31.96 -7.85 -13.35
N LEU A 70 -31.71 -9.14 -13.55
CA LEU A 70 -31.37 -9.74 -14.82
C LEU A 70 -32.55 -10.40 -15.54
N VAL A 71 -33.75 -10.38 -14.97
CA VAL A 71 -34.97 -10.88 -15.62
C VAL A 71 -35.14 -10.38 -17.05
N PRO A 72 -34.83 -9.11 -17.41
CA PRO A 72 -34.92 -8.64 -18.78
C PRO A 72 -34.09 -9.44 -19.79
N ASN A 73 -33.04 -10.18 -19.36
CA ASN A 73 -32.27 -11.07 -20.23
C ASN A 73 -33.16 -12.08 -20.99
N ASN A 74 -34.32 -12.41 -20.43
CA ASN A 74 -35.25 -13.42 -20.95
C ASN A 74 -36.38 -12.85 -21.82
N TRP A 75 -36.44 -11.53 -22.05
CA TRP A 75 -37.47 -10.88 -22.87
C TRP A 75 -37.30 -11.08 -24.39
N GLY A 76 -36.22 -11.74 -24.81
CA GLY A 76 -35.97 -12.11 -26.20
C GLY A 76 -34.47 -12.14 -26.53
N SER A 77 -34.12 -12.58 -27.73
CA SER A 77 -32.72 -12.75 -28.16
C SER A 77 -31.90 -11.45 -28.09
N ILE A 78 -32.52 -10.30 -28.37
CA ILE A 78 -31.88 -8.98 -28.30
C ILE A 78 -31.46 -8.63 -26.87
N TRP A 79 -32.24 -9.08 -25.87
CA TRP A 79 -32.03 -8.72 -24.48
C TRP A 79 -31.07 -9.66 -23.74
N TYR A 80 -30.60 -10.75 -24.35
CA TYR A 80 -29.74 -11.74 -23.69
C TYR A 80 -28.50 -11.14 -23.00
N ASN A 81 -27.92 -10.10 -23.60
CA ASN A 81 -26.75 -9.40 -23.07
C ASN A 81 -27.09 -8.17 -22.21
N PHE A 82 -28.35 -7.96 -21.83
CA PHE A 82 -28.79 -6.80 -21.03
C PHE A 82 -28.03 -6.71 -19.72
N GLY A 83 -27.78 -7.84 -19.04
CA GLY A 83 -27.00 -7.87 -17.81
C GLY A 83 -25.59 -7.31 -17.95
N LYS A 84 -24.88 -7.64 -19.05
CA LYS A 84 -23.56 -7.05 -19.33
C LYS A 84 -23.64 -5.54 -19.52
N VAL A 85 -24.70 -5.05 -20.19
CA VAL A 85 -24.95 -3.61 -20.35
C VAL A 85 -25.22 -2.95 -19.01
N LEU A 86 -26.05 -3.55 -18.16
CA LEU A 86 -26.32 -3.07 -16.81
C LEU A 86 -25.04 -2.94 -15.98
N PHE A 87 -24.15 -3.93 -16.05
CA PHE A 87 -22.86 -3.92 -15.35
C PHE A 87 -21.90 -2.86 -15.91
N MET A 88 -21.83 -2.69 -17.22
CA MET A 88 -21.05 -1.60 -17.83
C MET A 88 -21.56 -0.21 -17.42
N VAL A 89 -22.87 -0.03 -17.33
CA VAL A 89 -23.47 1.22 -16.83
C VAL A 89 -23.13 1.42 -15.37
N GLY A 90 -23.20 0.37 -14.54
CA GLY A 90 -22.77 0.42 -13.14
C GLY A 90 -21.35 0.94 -12.99
N ASP A 91 -20.40 0.37 -13.74
CA ASP A 91 -19.00 0.80 -13.73
C ASP A 91 -18.80 2.28 -14.11
N LEU A 92 -19.54 2.77 -15.09
CA LEU A 92 -19.51 4.17 -15.51
C LEU A 92 -20.06 5.08 -14.41
N VAL A 93 -21.17 4.69 -13.78
CA VAL A 93 -21.75 5.41 -12.63
C VAL A 93 -20.76 5.47 -11.48
N THR A 94 -20.08 4.36 -11.16
CA THR A 94 -19.01 4.32 -10.16
C THR A 94 -17.91 5.32 -10.49
N GLY A 95 -17.45 5.37 -11.74
CA GLY A 95 -16.45 6.35 -12.18
C GLY A 95 -16.90 7.80 -12.04
N VAL A 96 -18.17 8.10 -12.34
CA VAL A 96 -18.76 9.43 -12.13
C VAL A 96 -18.83 9.78 -10.65
N LEU A 97 -19.26 8.85 -9.79
CA LEU A 97 -19.31 9.05 -8.34
C LEU A 97 -17.92 9.33 -7.75
N ILE A 98 -16.89 8.57 -8.17
CA ILE A 98 -15.49 8.82 -7.81
C ILE A 98 -15.09 10.24 -8.22
N ALA A 99 -15.36 10.63 -9.47
CA ALA A 99 -15.03 11.97 -9.97
C ALA A 99 -15.74 13.08 -9.18
N THR A 100 -16.97 12.85 -8.70
CA THR A 100 -17.68 13.82 -7.85
C THR A 100 -17.10 13.92 -6.45
N LEU A 101 -16.74 12.81 -5.82
CA LEU A 101 -16.15 12.80 -4.47
C LEU A 101 -14.77 13.45 -4.46
N LEU A 102 -13.95 13.21 -5.49
CA LEU A 102 -12.64 13.84 -5.67
C LEU A 102 -12.72 15.36 -5.81
N ARG A 103 -13.86 15.93 -6.25
CA ARG A 103 -14.02 17.39 -6.35
C ARG A 103 -14.07 18.08 -4.99
N LYS A 104 -14.48 17.37 -3.94
CA LYS A 104 -14.63 17.90 -2.59
C LYS A 104 -13.32 17.92 -1.80
N GLN A 105 -12.31 17.16 -2.22
CA GLN A 105 -11.01 17.22 -1.57
C GLN A 105 -10.26 18.50 -2.00
N ASP A 106 -10.23 19.49 -1.10
CA ASP A 106 -9.63 20.81 -1.33
C ASP A 106 -8.14 20.76 -1.70
N ASN A 107 -7.43 19.70 -1.31
CA ASN A 107 -5.99 19.54 -1.53
C ASN A 107 -5.59 19.03 -2.93
N LEU A 108 -6.54 18.78 -3.84
CA LEU A 108 -6.25 18.15 -5.14
C LEU A 108 -6.42 19.11 -6.32
N SER A 109 -5.35 19.30 -7.11
CA SER A 109 -5.38 20.02 -8.39
C SER A 109 -6.35 19.40 -9.40
N LYS A 110 -6.93 20.23 -10.28
CA LYS A 110 -7.86 19.79 -11.35
C LYS A 110 -7.27 18.67 -12.21
N SER A 111 -5.97 18.71 -12.50
CA SER A 111 -5.28 17.69 -13.29
C SER A 111 -5.20 16.35 -12.55
N LYS A 112 -4.92 16.35 -11.24
CA LYS A 112 -4.89 15.12 -10.43
C LYS A 112 -6.26 14.49 -10.30
N ARG A 113 -7.31 15.29 -10.05
CA ARG A 113 -8.70 14.79 -9.99
C ARG A 113 -9.07 14.09 -11.29
N LEU A 114 -8.62 14.65 -12.42
CA LEU A 114 -8.85 14.10 -13.74
C LEU A 114 -8.06 12.79 -13.94
N ILE A 115 -6.77 12.75 -13.60
CA ILE A 115 -5.94 11.53 -13.66
C ILE A 115 -6.51 10.39 -12.78
N LEU A 116 -6.89 10.70 -11.55
CA LEU A 116 -7.50 9.73 -10.63
C LEU A 116 -8.85 9.21 -11.17
N SER A 117 -9.64 10.07 -11.81
CA SER A 117 -10.89 9.66 -12.48
C SER A 117 -10.61 8.79 -13.71
N LEU A 118 -9.52 9.07 -14.46
CA LEU A 118 -9.09 8.28 -15.61
C LEU A 118 -8.68 6.85 -15.21
N LEU A 119 -8.03 6.68 -14.05
CA LEU A 119 -7.60 5.38 -13.54
C LEU A 119 -8.75 4.40 -13.31
N TRP A 120 -9.98 4.87 -13.11
CA TRP A 120 -11.16 4.00 -13.07
C TRP A 120 -11.82 3.90 -14.45
N LEU A 121 -12.10 5.06 -15.07
CA LEU A 121 -12.92 5.12 -16.29
C LEU A 121 -12.24 4.49 -17.51
N LEU A 122 -10.92 4.61 -17.66
CA LEU A 122 -10.15 4.13 -18.82
C LEU A 122 -9.27 2.90 -18.53
N ASN A 123 -9.34 2.35 -17.32
CA ASN A 123 -8.52 1.19 -16.98
C ASN A 123 -9.04 -0.08 -17.69
N PRO A 124 -8.20 -0.73 -18.51
CA PRO A 124 -8.62 -1.92 -19.27
C PRO A 124 -9.03 -3.08 -18.35
N MET A 125 -8.50 -3.19 -17.14
CA MET A 125 -8.91 -4.24 -16.19
C MET A 125 -10.34 -3.99 -15.69
N VAL A 126 -10.69 -2.75 -15.36
CA VAL A 126 -12.05 -2.41 -14.91
C VAL A 126 -13.04 -2.61 -16.06
N ILE A 127 -12.69 -2.10 -17.25
CA ILE A 127 -13.50 -2.27 -18.47
C ILE A 127 -13.73 -3.75 -18.76
N THR A 128 -12.70 -4.59 -18.72
CA THR A 128 -12.83 -6.01 -19.02
C THR A 128 -13.68 -6.75 -17.99
N ILE A 129 -13.57 -6.44 -16.69
CA ILE A 129 -14.36 -7.11 -15.65
C ILE A 129 -15.87 -6.86 -15.85
N SER A 130 -16.29 -5.62 -16.17
CA SER A 130 -17.71 -5.33 -16.43
C SER A 130 -18.20 -5.87 -17.77
N THR A 131 -17.41 -5.75 -18.85
CA THR A 131 -17.80 -6.27 -20.17
C THR A 131 -17.87 -7.79 -20.22
N ARG A 132 -17.08 -8.50 -19.39
CA ARG A 132 -17.17 -9.96 -19.23
C ARG A 132 -18.43 -10.43 -18.51
N GLY A 133 -19.14 -9.53 -17.81
CA GLY A 133 -20.41 -9.84 -17.14
C GLY A 133 -20.32 -9.99 -15.62
N SER A 134 -19.36 -9.37 -14.95
CA SER A 134 -19.26 -9.44 -13.49
C SER A 134 -20.24 -8.48 -12.79
N SER A 135 -20.95 -9.00 -11.78
CA SER A 135 -21.88 -8.21 -10.94
C SER A 135 -21.21 -7.32 -9.90
N GLU A 136 -19.88 -7.37 -9.79
CA GLU A 136 -19.07 -6.51 -8.91
C GLU A 136 -19.32 -5.01 -9.16
N SER A 137 -19.52 -4.65 -10.43
CA SER A 137 -19.87 -3.30 -10.87
C SER A 137 -21.03 -2.69 -10.08
N ILE A 138 -22.13 -3.43 -9.89
CA ILE A 138 -23.30 -2.99 -9.12
C ILE A 138 -22.92 -2.77 -7.66
N LEU A 139 -22.15 -3.69 -7.07
CA LEU A 139 -21.75 -3.53 -5.68
C LEU A 139 -20.88 -2.28 -5.48
N THR A 140 -19.95 -2.00 -6.39
CA THR A 140 -19.16 -0.77 -6.32
C THR A 140 -20.03 0.48 -6.36
N VAL A 141 -21.09 0.50 -7.18
CA VAL A 141 -22.06 1.60 -7.18
C VAL A 141 -22.74 1.75 -5.83
N LEU A 142 -23.20 0.66 -5.21
CA LEU A 142 -23.90 0.70 -3.92
C LEU A 142 -23.00 1.25 -2.80
N VAL A 143 -21.75 0.80 -2.73
CA VAL A 143 -20.76 1.29 -1.75
C VAL A 143 -20.42 2.77 -2.03
N MET A 144 -20.21 3.14 -3.30
CA MET A 144 -19.90 4.53 -3.66
C MET A 144 -21.08 5.48 -3.43
N LEU A 145 -22.33 5.02 -3.61
CA LEU A 145 -23.53 5.78 -3.24
C LEU A 145 -23.59 6.00 -1.73
N SER A 146 -23.27 4.98 -0.93
CA SER A 146 -23.19 5.12 0.53
C SER A 146 -22.20 6.22 0.93
N LEU A 147 -20.99 6.22 0.35
CA LEU A 147 -19.98 7.24 0.60
C LEU A 147 -20.38 8.62 0.07
N TYR A 148 -20.99 8.68 -1.11
CA TYR A 148 -21.50 9.93 -1.70
C TYR A 148 -22.54 10.59 -0.80
N PHE A 149 -23.54 9.86 -0.32
CA PHE A 149 -24.54 10.44 0.58
C PHE A 149 -23.98 10.82 1.94
N LEU A 150 -22.98 10.10 2.44
CA LEU A 150 -22.29 10.41 3.70
C LEU A 150 -21.48 11.69 3.60
N ILE A 151 -20.59 11.75 2.60
CA ILE A 151 -19.60 12.83 2.47
C ILE A 151 -20.24 14.05 1.82
N GLU A 152 -20.95 13.87 0.69
CA GLU A 152 -21.46 14.99 -0.10
C GLU A 152 -22.73 15.59 0.50
N ARG A 153 -23.72 14.74 0.77
CA ARG A 153 -25.04 15.17 1.23
C ARG A 153 -25.20 15.18 2.75
N LYS A 154 -24.20 14.67 3.50
CA LYS A 154 -24.25 14.51 4.97
C LYS A 154 -25.54 13.80 5.45
N CYS A 155 -26.09 12.93 4.62
CA CYS A 155 -27.34 12.22 4.89
C CYS A 155 -27.05 10.82 5.41
N VAL A 156 -27.06 10.68 6.74
CA VAL A 156 -26.75 9.43 7.47
C VAL A 156 -27.72 8.30 7.08
N PHE A 157 -29.01 8.61 6.92
CA PHE A 157 -30.04 7.64 6.54
C PHE A 157 -29.77 7.02 5.16
N ALA A 158 -29.61 7.87 4.13
CA ALA A 158 -29.38 7.40 2.77
C ALA A 158 -28.07 6.63 2.66
N SER A 159 -27.01 7.09 3.35
CA SER A 159 -25.73 6.39 3.38
C SER A 159 -25.85 4.99 3.99
N ALA A 160 -26.51 4.88 5.15
CA ALA A 160 -26.75 3.60 5.83
C ALA A 160 -27.63 2.66 5.00
N PHE A 161 -28.64 3.20 4.30
CA PHE A 161 -29.52 2.43 3.43
C PHE A 161 -28.74 1.75 2.30
N TRP A 162 -27.92 2.52 1.58
CA TRP A 162 -27.13 1.98 0.46
C TRP A 162 -26.06 0.99 0.95
N LEU A 163 -25.45 1.22 2.12
CA LEU A 163 -24.51 0.26 2.68
C LEU A 163 -25.19 -1.04 3.11
N GLY A 164 -26.36 -0.97 3.75
CA GLY A 164 -27.12 -2.15 4.14
C GLY A 164 -27.61 -2.95 2.92
N LEU A 165 -28.01 -2.26 1.84
CA LEU A 165 -28.33 -2.92 0.57
C LEU A 165 -27.10 -3.55 -0.09
N ALA A 166 -25.92 -2.92 0.02
CA ALA A 166 -24.65 -3.52 -0.43
C ALA A 166 -24.30 -4.80 0.35
N ILE A 167 -24.45 -4.78 1.69
CA ILE A 167 -24.20 -5.93 2.56
C ILE A 167 -25.21 -7.06 2.29
N HIS A 168 -26.46 -6.72 1.99
CA HIS A 168 -27.44 -7.70 1.53
C HIS A 168 -26.96 -8.34 0.22
N PHE A 169 -26.58 -7.53 -0.76
CA PHE A 169 -26.14 -7.99 -2.08
C PHE A 169 -24.94 -8.95 -2.01
N LYS A 170 -23.91 -8.61 -1.20
CA LYS A 170 -22.79 -9.48 -0.79
C LYS A 170 -22.31 -9.10 0.60
N ILE A 171 -21.83 -10.04 1.40
CA ILE A 171 -21.59 -9.79 2.85
C ILE A 171 -20.33 -8.94 3.17
N TYR A 172 -19.29 -8.95 2.33
CA TYR A 172 -18.00 -8.33 2.65
C TYR A 172 -17.96 -6.80 2.81
N PRO A 173 -18.86 -5.97 2.22
CA PRO A 173 -18.91 -4.53 2.51
C PRO A 173 -19.13 -4.19 3.98
N ILE A 174 -19.47 -5.17 4.83
CA ILE A 174 -19.52 -5.02 6.29
C ILE A 174 -18.21 -4.46 6.88
N ILE A 175 -17.07 -4.70 6.22
CA ILE A 175 -15.75 -4.18 6.63
C ILE A 175 -15.68 -2.65 6.64
N TYR A 176 -16.59 -1.96 5.93
CA TYR A 176 -16.61 -0.50 5.89
C TYR A 176 -17.33 0.12 7.10
N ILE A 177 -18.13 -0.66 7.84
CA ILE A 177 -18.88 -0.16 9.00
C ILE A 177 -17.96 0.46 10.06
N PRO A 178 -16.88 -0.21 10.54
CA PRO A 178 -16.00 0.38 11.55
C PRO A 178 -15.40 1.72 11.12
N SER A 179 -14.96 1.83 9.87
CA SER A 179 -14.38 3.05 9.32
C SER A 179 -15.39 4.20 9.26
N ILE A 180 -16.62 3.92 8.83
CA ILE A 180 -17.69 4.92 8.75
C ILE A 180 -18.16 5.37 10.14
N LEU A 181 -18.29 4.44 11.10
CA LEU A 181 -18.65 4.78 12.48
C LEU A 181 -17.58 5.64 13.15
N LEU A 182 -16.29 5.35 12.93
CA LEU A 182 -15.19 6.17 13.44
C LEU A 182 -15.18 7.57 12.80
N TYR A 183 -15.48 7.68 11.50
CA TYR A 183 -15.61 8.96 10.81
C TYR A 183 -16.73 9.84 11.42
N LEU A 184 -17.92 9.27 11.62
CA LEU A 184 -19.06 9.95 12.23
C LEU A 184 -18.83 10.37 13.70
N THR A 185 -17.90 9.68 14.38
CA THR A 185 -17.51 10.00 15.76
C THR A 185 -16.73 11.32 15.86
N ASN A 186 -16.08 11.77 14.80
CA ASN A 186 -15.34 13.04 14.80
C ASN A 186 -16.25 14.27 14.68
N ASP A 187 -17.42 14.15 14.05
CA ASP A 187 -18.35 15.25 13.80
C ASP A 187 -19.35 15.50 14.96
N SER A 188 -19.29 14.71 16.04
CA SER A 188 -20.33 14.65 17.06
C SER A 188 -19.79 14.80 18.50
N LYS A 189 -20.58 15.46 19.36
CA LYS A 189 -20.26 15.60 20.79
C LYS A 189 -20.40 14.24 21.48
N SER A 190 -19.29 13.66 21.94
CA SER A 190 -19.29 12.42 22.73
C SER A 190 -19.94 12.64 24.10
N ILE A 191 -20.68 11.65 24.58
CA ILE A 191 -21.30 11.63 25.91
C ILE A 191 -20.28 11.32 27.02
N LEU A 192 -19.21 10.55 26.72
CA LEU A 192 -18.16 10.12 27.66
C LEU A 192 -16.76 10.05 26.99
N ASN A 193 -15.68 10.28 27.76
CA ASN A 193 -14.30 10.42 27.28
C ASN A 193 -13.46 9.12 27.36
N TYR A 194 -13.95 8.01 26.82
CA TYR A 194 -13.15 6.79 26.61
C TYR A 194 -13.18 6.37 25.13
N PRO A 195 -12.07 5.88 24.54
CA PRO A 195 -11.94 5.67 23.09
C PRO A 195 -12.93 4.65 22.49
N VAL A 196 -13.29 3.61 23.24
CA VAL A 196 -14.30 2.61 22.84
C VAL A 196 -15.71 3.12 23.07
N VAL A 197 -15.93 3.89 24.14
CA VAL A 197 -17.25 4.47 24.48
C VAL A 197 -17.59 5.64 23.56
N LYS A 198 -16.59 6.29 22.94
CA LYS A 198 -16.78 7.37 21.95
C LYS A 198 -17.56 6.91 20.71
N LEU A 199 -17.53 5.62 20.38
CA LEU A 199 -18.32 5.03 19.28
C LEU A 199 -19.83 5.02 19.58
N LEU A 200 -20.24 5.13 20.85
CA LEU A 200 -21.65 5.19 21.26
C LEU A 200 -22.15 6.65 21.19
N ASN A 201 -22.32 7.14 19.97
CA ASN A 201 -22.93 8.43 19.70
C ASN A 201 -24.30 8.25 19.00
N THR A 202 -25.22 9.21 19.17
CA THR A 202 -26.56 9.20 18.57
C THR A 202 -26.50 9.03 17.05
N GLN A 203 -25.51 9.62 16.35
CA GLN A 203 -25.38 9.43 14.90
C GLN A 203 -24.92 8.01 14.55
N ASN A 204 -23.99 7.44 15.31
CA ASN A 204 -23.52 6.06 15.11
C ASN A 204 -24.64 5.05 15.39
N ILE A 205 -25.43 5.27 16.43
CA ILE A 205 -26.59 4.44 16.76
C ILE A 205 -27.64 4.53 15.65
N LYS A 206 -27.95 5.75 15.16
CA LYS A 206 -28.85 5.94 14.01
C LYS A 206 -28.32 5.23 12.76
N TYR A 207 -27.03 5.39 12.45
CA TYR A 207 -26.40 4.76 11.28
C TYR A 207 -26.47 3.23 11.36
N ALA A 208 -26.09 2.65 12.51
CA ALA A 208 -26.17 1.22 12.76
C ALA A 208 -27.62 0.72 12.68
N PHE A 209 -28.56 1.43 13.30
CA PHE A 209 -29.98 1.09 13.26
C PHE A 209 -30.51 1.08 11.82
N TYR A 210 -30.26 2.11 11.01
CA TYR A 210 -30.72 2.15 9.62
C TYR A 210 -30.07 1.05 8.78
N THR A 211 -28.77 0.77 8.97
CA THR A 211 -28.07 -0.31 8.26
C THR A 211 -28.70 -1.66 8.58
N VAL A 212 -28.93 -1.96 9.87
CA VAL A 212 -29.59 -3.20 10.30
C VAL A 212 -31.04 -3.26 9.82
N ALA A 213 -31.79 -2.15 9.90
CA ALA A 213 -33.18 -2.10 9.46
C ALA A 213 -33.30 -2.42 7.96
N THR A 214 -32.41 -1.90 7.12
CA THR A 214 -32.39 -2.26 5.70
C THR A 214 -32.03 -3.72 5.45
N LEU A 215 -31.04 -4.26 6.16
CA LEU A 215 -30.68 -5.67 6.06
C LEU A 215 -31.86 -6.58 6.44
N VAL A 216 -32.52 -6.29 7.56
CA VAL A 216 -33.70 -7.04 8.02
C VAL A 216 -34.84 -6.92 7.02
N LEU A 217 -35.08 -5.74 6.45
CA LEU A 217 -36.11 -5.54 5.44
C LEU A 217 -35.86 -6.40 4.19
N PHE A 218 -34.69 -6.30 3.57
CA PHE A 218 -34.41 -7.02 2.32
C PHE A 218 -34.25 -8.53 2.56
N ASN A 219 -33.59 -8.95 3.64
CA ASN A 219 -33.53 -10.37 4.01
C ASN A 219 -34.90 -10.93 4.34
N GLY A 220 -35.74 -10.18 5.07
CA GLY A 220 -37.11 -10.58 5.39
C GLY A 220 -37.98 -10.73 4.15
N LEU A 221 -37.86 -9.79 3.19
CA LEU A 221 -38.57 -9.88 1.91
C LEU A 221 -38.10 -11.10 1.09
N MET A 222 -36.78 -11.31 0.96
CA MET A 222 -36.26 -12.46 0.20
C MET A 222 -36.60 -13.80 0.88
N TYR A 223 -36.57 -13.86 2.21
CA TYR A 223 -37.00 -15.02 2.97
C TYR A 223 -38.50 -15.28 2.83
N HIS A 224 -39.33 -14.24 2.76
CA HIS A 224 -40.76 -14.40 2.51
C HIS A 224 -41.04 -15.04 1.14
N PHE A 225 -40.28 -14.69 0.09
CA PHE A 225 -40.47 -15.25 -1.24
C PHE A 225 -39.84 -16.64 -1.45
N TYR A 226 -38.67 -16.92 -0.87
CA TYR A 226 -37.88 -18.12 -1.17
C TYR A 226 -37.60 -19.03 0.03
N GLY A 227 -38.03 -18.64 1.23
CA GLY A 227 -37.90 -19.45 2.45
C GLY A 227 -36.47 -19.81 2.81
N GLN A 228 -36.28 -21.04 3.28
CA GLN A 228 -35.00 -21.54 3.78
C GLN A 228 -33.91 -21.63 2.70
N GLU A 229 -34.30 -21.89 1.44
CA GLU A 229 -33.35 -21.98 0.31
C GLU A 229 -32.51 -20.71 0.16
N PHE A 230 -33.10 -19.54 0.46
CA PHE A 230 -32.40 -18.26 0.41
C PHE A 230 -31.26 -18.18 1.45
N LEU A 231 -31.53 -18.56 2.70
CA LEU A 231 -30.56 -18.50 3.79
C LEU A 231 -29.43 -19.50 3.56
N ASP A 232 -29.79 -20.71 3.13
CA ASP A 232 -28.86 -21.79 2.91
C ASP A 232 -27.86 -21.43 1.80
N ASN A 233 -28.35 -20.95 0.65
CA ASN A 233 -27.52 -20.66 -0.51
C ASN A 233 -26.80 -19.30 -0.46
N SER A 234 -27.41 -18.25 0.11
CA SER A 234 -26.82 -16.90 0.11
C SER A 234 -25.86 -16.64 1.26
N TYR A 235 -26.07 -17.31 2.41
CA TYR A 235 -25.30 -17.02 3.63
C TYR A 235 -24.65 -18.27 4.24
N LEU A 236 -25.43 -19.29 4.58
CA LEU A 236 -24.93 -20.44 5.34
C LEU A 236 -23.90 -21.25 4.54
N TYR A 237 -24.07 -21.36 3.22
CA TYR A 237 -23.11 -22.01 2.34
C TYR A 237 -21.70 -21.40 2.43
N HIS A 238 -21.58 -20.09 2.63
CA HIS A 238 -20.27 -19.42 2.73
C HIS A 238 -19.60 -19.62 4.09
N ILE A 239 -20.36 -19.96 5.13
CA ILE A 239 -19.84 -20.24 6.47
C ILE A 239 -19.35 -21.69 6.55
N THR A 240 -20.00 -22.61 5.85
CA THR A 240 -19.67 -24.05 5.85
C THR A 240 -18.66 -24.45 4.79
N ARG A 241 -18.55 -23.68 3.69
CA ARG A 241 -17.63 -24.00 2.60
C ARG A 241 -16.17 -23.72 2.97
N ILE A 242 -15.35 -24.75 2.85
CA ILE A 242 -13.90 -24.70 3.00
C ILE A 242 -13.27 -24.87 1.62
N ASP A 243 -12.86 -23.77 1.00
CA ASP A 243 -12.11 -23.82 -0.27
C ASP A 243 -10.62 -23.92 0.03
N HIS A 244 -10.06 -25.10 -0.16
CA HIS A 244 -8.63 -25.40 0.06
C HIS A 244 -7.81 -25.29 -1.23
N ARG A 245 -8.44 -25.27 -2.41
CA ARG A 245 -7.73 -25.27 -3.70
C ARG A 245 -7.48 -23.88 -4.24
N HIS A 246 -8.32 -22.91 -3.87
CA HIS A 246 -8.23 -21.52 -4.32
C HIS A 246 -7.85 -20.55 -3.18
N ASN A 247 -7.24 -21.07 -2.11
CA ASN A 247 -6.86 -20.29 -0.95
C ASN A 247 -5.40 -19.81 -1.09
N PHE A 248 -5.19 -18.51 -1.27
CA PHE A 248 -3.84 -17.92 -1.34
C PHE A 248 -3.32 -17.43 0.02
N SER A 249 -3.94 -17.84 1.13
CA SER A 249 -3.45 -17.49 2.46
C SER A 249 -2.09 -18.13 2.74
N VAL A 250 -1.35 -17.55 3.69
CA VAL A 250 -0.08 -18.11 4.22
C VAL A 250 -0.28 -19.54 4.75
N TYR A 251 -1.51 -19.89 5.11
CA TYR A 251 -1.89 -21.20 5.63
C TYR A 251 -2.32 -22.21 4.55
N ASN A 252 -2.25 -21.86 3.26
CA ASN A 252 -2.74 -22.71 2.16
C ASN A 252 -2.26 -24.16 2.25
N MET A 253 -0.94 -24.39 2.36
CA MET A 253 -0.40 -25.75 2.45
C MET A 253 -0.94 -26.53 3.65
N VAL A 254 -1.11 -25.87 4.81
CA VAL A 254 -1.64 -26.49 6.03
C VAL A 254 -3.11 -26.87 5.85
N LEU A 255 -3.91 -25.97 5.25
CA LEU A 255 -5.33 -26.19 4.97
C LEU A 255 -5.52 -27.27 3.90
N TYR A 256 -4.66 -27.29 2.89
CA TYR A 256 -4.63 -28.30 1.83
C TYR A 256 -4.28 -29.69 2.39
N TYR A 257 -3.21 -29.81 3.20
CA TYR A 257 -2.87 -31.07 3.86
C TYR A 257 -3.97 -31.56 4.80
N LYS A 258 -4.58 -30.65 5.59
CA LYS A 258 -5.71 -30.99 6.46
C LYS A 258 -6.92 -31.51 5.66
N SER A 259 -7.20 -30.92 4.50
CA SER A 259 -8.30 -31.37 3.63
C SER A 259 -8.07 -32.76 3.02
N ALA A 260 -6.82 -33.19 2.88
CA ALA A 260 -6.46 -34.50 2.36
C ALA A 260 -6.42 -35.59 3.45
N LEU A 261 -6.35 -35.21 4.72
CA LEU A 261 -6.35 -36.13 5.87
C LEU A 261 -7.79 -36.48 6.24
N THR A 262 -8.36 -37.46 5.54
CA THR A 262 -9.74 -37.94 5.72
C THR A 262 -9.91 -38.80 6.99
N SER A 263 -9.61 -38.29 8.19
CA SER A 263 -9.95 -39.00 9.43
C SER A 263 -9.80 -38.20 10.74
N THR A 264 -10.94 -38.06 11.44
CA THR A 264 -11.09 -38.12 12.91
C THR A 264 -10.00 -37.47 13.76
N SER A 265 -10.01 -36.13 13.84
CA SER A 265 -9.41 -35.44 14.97
C SER A 265 -10.29 -34.23 15.29
N SER A 266 -11.22 -34.41 16.22
CA SER A 266 -12.02 -33.36 16.85
C SER A 266 -11.14 -32.48 17.74
N SER A 267 -10.13 -31.82 17.16
CA SER A 267 -9.46 -30.71 17.85
C SER A 267 -10.44 -29.54 17.88
N LYS A 268 -10.83 -29.10 19.08
CA LYS A 268 -11.78 -27.99 19.35
C LYS A 268 -11.45 -26.63 18.69
N LEU A 269 -10.31 -26.52 18.01
CA LEU A 269 -9.90 -25.30 17.31
C LEU A 269 -9.66 -25.64 15.84
N ASP A 270 -10.65 -25.31 15.00
CA ASP A 270 -10.52 -25.44 13.57
C ASP A 270 -9.49 -24.42 13.07
N ILE A 271 -8.29 -24.90 12.73
CA ILE A 271 -7.18 -24.13 12.14
C ILE A 271 -7.65 -23.23 10.97
N GLU A 272 -8.70 -23.66 10.28
CA GLU A 272 -9.36 -22.97 9.16
C GLU A 272 -10.05 -21.67 9.62
N THR A 273 -10.77 -21.71 10.74
CA THR A 273 -11.37 -20.53 11.36
C THR A 273 -10.30 -19.60 11.95
N LEU A 274 -9.24 -20.19 12.50
CA LEU A 274 -8.10 -19.48 13.09
C LEU A 274 -7.27 -18.73 12.04
N ALA A 275 -7.17 -19.27 10.82
CA ALA A 275 -6.49 -18.62 9.69
C ALA A 275 -7.18 -17.30 9.25
N PHE A 276 -8.48 -17.15 9.53
CA PHE A 276 -9.23 -15.93 9.19
C PHE A 276 -9.08 -14.81 10.23
N VAL A 277 -8.71 -15.15 11.47
CA VAL A 277 -8.61 -14.19 12.59
C VAL A 277 -7.59 -13.08 12.32
N PRO A 278 -6.35 -13.33 11.86
CA PRO A 278 -5.40 -12.26 11.56
C PRO A 278 -5.91 -11.30 10.49
N GLN A 279 -6.58 -11.80 9.46
CA GLN A 279 -7.13 -10.98 8.37
C GLN A 279 -8.28 -10.10 8.85
N LEU A 280 -9.21 -10.67 9.62
CA LEU A 280 -10.34 -9.94 10.20
C LEU A 280 -9.86 -8.90 11.24
N LEU A 281 -8.86 -9.25 12.05
CA LEU A 281 -8.27 -8.34 13.02
C LEU A 281 -7.54 -7.18 12.35
N LEU A 282 -6.78 -7.45 11.28
CA LEU A 282 -6.08 -6.40 10.52
C LEU A 282 -7.08 -5.46 9.83
N SER A 283 -8.01 -6.02 9.04
CA SER A 283 -8.95 -5.24 8.22
C SER A 283 -10.10 -4.61 9.00
N GLY A 284 -10.65 -5.31 9.99
CA GLY A 284 -11.81 -4.86 10.76
C GLY A 284 -11.47 -4.06 12.01
N VAL A 285 -10.25 -4.19 12.55
CA VAL A 285 -9.88 -3.56 13.85
C VAL A 285 -8.66 -2.66 13.73
N ILE A 286 -7.50 -3.17 13.28
CA ILE A 286 -6.25 -2.39 13.26
C ILE A 286 -6.36 -1.20 12.30
N ILE A 287 -6.64 -1.45 11.02
CA ILE A 287 -6.67 -0.41 9.99
C ILE A 287 -7.69 0.71 10.34
N PRO A 288 -8.95 0.39 10.74
CA PRO A 288 -9.89 1.43 11.14
C PRO A 288 -9.41 2.22 12.37
N LEU A 289 -8.89 1.57 13.41
CA LEU A 289 -8.46 2.27 14.63
C LEU A 289 -7.25 3.19 14.41
N THR A 290 -6.31 2.81 13.54
CA THR A 290 -5.09 3.58 13.29
C THR A 290 -5.32 4.71 12.29
N PHE A 291 -6.10 4.48 11.23
CA PHE A 291 -6.15 5.40 10.09
C PHE A 291 -7.49 6.14 9.90
N ALA A 292 -8.63 5.62 10.39
CA ALA A 292 -9.94 6.26 10.18
C ALA A 292 -10.04 7.68 10.78
N LYS A 293 -9.19 8.01 11.76
CA LYS A 293 -9.12 9.35 12.37
C LYS A 293 -8.31 10.37 11.54
N ARG A 294 -7.56 9.94 10.53
CA ARG A 294 -6.55 10.76 9.85
C ARG A 294 -6.90 11.02 8.39
N ASP A 295 -7.12 9.96 7.60
CA ASP A 295 -7.60 10.05 6.23
C ASP A 295 -8.12 8.66 5.79
N LEU A 296 -9.39 8.59 5.39
CA LEU A 296 -10.05 7.34 5.00
C LEU A 296 -9.40 6.72 3.75
N LEU A 297 -8.83 7.56 2.87
CA LEU A 297 -8.21 7.12 1.61
C LEU A 297 -6.76 6.63 1.79
N SER A 298 -6.01 7.20 2.74
CA SER A 298 -4.60 6.83 3.04
C SER A 298 -4.44 5.52 3.81
N CYS A 299 -5.54 4.89 4.23
CA CYS A 299 -5.54 3.55 4.84
C CYS A 299 -4.97 2.45 3.91
N LEU A 300 -4.73 2.77 2.62
CA LEU A 300 -4.42 1.81 1.56
C LEU A 300 -2.95 1.81 1.11
N ILE A 301 -2.13 2.83 1.40
CA ILE A 301 -0.70 2.91 1.00
C ILE A 301 0.12 3.68 2.07
N ASP A 302 1.06 2.99 2.75
CA ASP A 302 2.11 3.39 3.73
C ASP A 302 1.76 4.38 4.88
N GLY A 303 0.63 5.09 4.85
CA GLY A 303 0.04 5.79 6.01
C GLY A 303 0.85 6.94 6.64
N ARG A 304 2.07 7.20 6.18
CA ARG A 304 2.97 8.27 6.66
C ARG A 304 2.50 9.64 6.21
N ARG A 305 2.77 10.66 7.02
CA ARG A 305 2.62 12.08 6.62
C ARG A 305 3.84 12.53 5.80
N TRP A 306 3.67 13.62 5.06
CA TRP A 306 4.71 14.22 4.22
C TRP A 306 6.01 14.59 4.95
N ASN A 307 5.96 14.79 6.28
CA ASN A 307 7.08 15.16 7.13
C ASN A 307 7.56 14.04 8.08
N GLU A 308 7.14 12.80 7.86
CA GLU A 308 7.47 11.67 8.72
C GLU A 308 8.54 10.76 8.08
N LEU A 309 9.62 10.51 8.83
CA LEU A 309 10.64 9.52 8.47
C LEU A 309 10.07 8.09 8.54
N ARG A 310 10.65 7.16 7.78
CA ARG A 310 10.43 5.72 8.00
C ARG A 310 11.04 5.30 9.33
N ARG A 311 10.72 4.07 9.75
CA ARG A 311 11.38 3.44 10.89
C ARG A 311 12.89 3.42 10.63
N PHE A 312 13.65 4.07 11.50
CA PHE A 312 15.10 4.13 11.43
C PHE A 312 15.67 3.40 12.64
N GLU A 313 16.38 2.29 12.38
CA GLU A 313 17.11 1.53 13.38
C GLU A 313 18.55 1.37 12.95
N CYS A 314 19.47 1.57 13.89
CA CYS A 314 20.87 1.35 13.66
C CYS A 314 21.45 0.44 14.76
N ARG A 315 22.51 -0.29 14.41
CA ARG A 315 23.29 -1.10 15.32
C ARG A 315 24.77 -0.90 15.02
N ILE A 316 25.56 -0.86 16.08
CA ILE A 316 26.99 -0.61 16.05
C ILE A 316 27.71 -1.87 16.52
N ASN A 317 28.93 -2.10 16.04
CA ASN A 317 29.76 -3.25 16.37
C ASN A 317 29.04 -4.58 16.08
N THR A 318 28.57 -4.73 14.85
CA THR A 318 27.88 -5.95 14.38
C THR A 318 28.85 -7.05 13.96
N HIS A 319 30.02 -6.67 13.43
CA HIS A 319 31.03 -7.59 12.93
C HIS A 319 32.40 -7.28 13.57
N PRO A 320 32.57 -7.50 14.89
CA PRO A 320 33.80 -7.15 15.61
C PRO A 320 35.03 -7.94 15.15
N ASN A 321 34.83 -9.14 14.60
CA ASN A 321 35.96 -10.03 14.25
C ASN A 321 36.53 -9.77 12.84
N SER A 322 35.83 -9.01 11.98
CA SER A 322 36.21 -8.83 10.57
C SER A 322 36.67 -7.41 10.22
N SER A 323 36.43 -6.44 11.10
CA SER A 323 36.63 -5.02 10.82
C SER A 323 36.77 -4.24 12.12
N ASP A 324 37.53 -3.14 12.07
CA ASP A 324 37.75 -2.24 13.20
C ASP A 324 36.48 -1.49 13.59
N GLY A 325 35.65 -1.14 12.60
CA GLY A 325 34.32 -0.59 12.81
C GLY A 325 33.27 -1.25 11.93
N SER A 326 32.06 -1.42 12.45
CA SER A 326 30.96 -2.01 11.70
C SER A 326 29.61 -1.43 12.10
N SER A 327 28.74 -1.24 11.12
CA SER A 327 27.38 -0.77 11.35
C SER A 327 26.37 -1.56 10.54
N TYR A 328 25.16 -1.62 11.07
CA TYR A 328 23.98 -2.12 10.37
C TYR A 328 22.86 -1.11 10.51
N VAL A 329 22.32 -0.65 9.39
CA VAL A 329 21.25 0.35 9.36
C VAL A 329 20.04 -0.23 8.62
N GLU A 330 18.89 -0.13 9.26
CA GLU A 330 17.57 -0.35 8.69
C GLU A 330 16.83 0.98 8.60
N GLN A 331 16.60 1.47 7.38
CA GLN A 331 15.80 2.66 7.12
C GLN A 331 14.59 2.26 6.28
N GLY A 332 13.45 2.10 6.93
CA GLY A 332 12.31 1.39 6.36
C GLY A 332 12.66 -0.07 6.09
N ASN A 333 12.48 -0.52 4.84
CA ASN A 333 12.92 -1.85 4.41
C ASN A 333 14.33 -1.84 3.79
N THR A 334 14.96 -0.67 3.61
CA THR A 334 16.33 -0.58 3.11
C THR A 334 17.30 -1.01 4.20
N LYS A 335 18.09 -2.06 3.92
CA LYS A 335 19.03 -2.68 4.87
C LYS A 335 20.44 -2.62 4.33
N VAL A 336 21.32 -1.98 5.08
CA VAL A 336 22.73 -1.76 4.70
C VAL A 336 23.65 -2.23 5.81
N ILE A 337 24.68 -3.00 5.44
CA ILE A 337 25.82 -3.31 6.30
C ILE A 337 27.00 -2.48 5.80
N CYS A 338 27.73 -1.86 6.71
CA CYS A 338 29.00 -1.20 6.42
C CYS A 338 30.07 -1.72 7.36
N THR A 339 31.25 -2.01 6.82
CA THR A 339 32.44 -2.36 7.58
C THR A 339 33.59 -1.45 7.18
N VAL A 340 34.32 -0.96 8.18
CA VAL A 340 35.47 -0.07 8.01
C VAL A 340 36.70 -0.80 8.50
N GLN A 341 37.71 -0.86 7.64
CA GLN A 341 39.01 -1.46 7.93
C GLN A 341 40.06 -0.36 7.85
N GLY A 342 40.82 -0.21 8.92
CA GLY A 342 41.89 0.76 9.03
C GLY A 342 41.68 1.76 10.18
N PRO A 343 42.65 2.67 10.36
CA PRO A 343 43.73 2.98 9.42
C PRO A 343 44.76 1.84 9.26
N ASN A 344 44.96 1.34 8.03
CA ASN A 344 45.88 0.24 7.71
C ASN A 344 46.96 0.68 6.72
N GLU A 345 48.04 -0.10 6.59
CA GLU A 345 49.09 0.21 5.62
C GLU A 345 48.58 -0.02 4.19
N PRO A 346 48.82 0.90 3.24
CA PRO A 346 48.38 0.74 1.86
C PRO A 346 49.05 -0.49 1.22
N SER A 347 48.29 -1.22 0.41
CA SER A 347 48.78 -2.43 -0.27
C SER A 347 49.94 -2.18 -1.24
N SER A 348 50.03 -0.98 -1.81
CA SER A 348 51.11 -0.55 -2.69
C SER A 348 51.73 0.77 -2.22
N ARG A 349 53.05 0.84 -2.20
CA ARG A 349 53.80 2.07 -1.89
C ARG A 349 53.47 3.22 -2.84
N ALA A 350 53.03 2.94 -4.06
CA ALA A 350 52.63 3.96 -5.02
C ALA A 350 51.34 4.69 -4.62
N GLN A 351 50.47 4.04 -3.85
CA GLN A 351 49.23 4.63 -3.34
C GLN A 351 49.47 5.41 -2.04
N MET A 352 50.66 5.35 -1.45
CA MET A 352 50.93 5.96 -0.16
C MET A 352 51.08 7.48 -0.27
N ASN A 353 50.13 8.21 0.31
CA ASN A 353 50.26 9.66 0.50
C ASN A 353 50.99 9.96 1.80
N GLN A 354 51.93 10.92 1.76
CA GLN A 354 52.75 11.27 2.93
C GLN A 354 52.00 12.16 3.93
N ASP A 355 51.11 13.03 3.45
CA ASP A 355 50.47 14.06 4.28
C ASP A 355 49.08 13.70 4.79
N ARG A 356 48.42 12.73 4.16
CA ARG A 356 47.03 12.35 4.46
C ARG A 356 46.76 10.87 4.25
N ALA A 357 45.75 10.35 4.95
CA ALA A 357 45.16 9.06 4.66
C ALA A 357 44.45 9.03 3.31
N ASN A 358 44.43 7.87 2.66
CA ASN A 358 43.57 7.60 1.52
C ASN A 358 42.25 6.98 1.99
N ILE A 359 41.16 7.30 1.30
CA ILE A 359 39.86 6.66 1.50
C ILE A 359 39.56 5.83 0.25
N GLU A 360 39.17 4.58 0.45
CA GLU A 360 38.71 3.69 -0.60
C GLU A 360 37.31 3.18 -0.27
N VAL A 361 36.32 3.46 -1.13
CA VAL A 361 34.93 3.03 -0.91
C VAL A 361 34.55 1.90 -1.85
N ASN A 362 34.32 0.72 -1.28
CA ASN A 362 33.90 -0.48 -1.98
C ASN A 362 32.40 -0.74 -1.78
N LEU A 363 31.60 -0.35 -2.78
CA LEU A 363 30.15 -0.51 -2.75
C LEU A 363 29.69 -1.75 -3.52
N THR A 364 29.01 -2.67 -2.84
CA THR A 364 28.41 -3.88 -3.40
C THR A 364 26.90 -3.91 -3.12
N ILE A 365 26.10 -3.98 -4.18
CA ILE A 365 24.65 -4.14 -4.07
C ILE A 365 24.30 -5.61 -4.31
N ALA A 366 23.62 -6.25 -3.37
CA ALA A 366 23.22 -7.64 -3.51
C ALA A 366 22.28 -7.82 -4.72
N ASN A 367 22.47 -8.90 -5.47
CA ASN A 367 21.62 -9.21 -6.64
C ASN A 367 20.14 -9.44 -6.25
N PHE A 368 19.88 -9.79 -4.98
CA PHE A 368 18.55 -9.99 -4.39
C PHE A 368 18.01 -8.76 -3.65
N SER A 369 18.67 -7.60 -3.75
CA SER A 369 18.29 -6.38 -3.01
C SER A 369 16.94 -5.82 -3.43
N THR A 370 16.57 -5.95 -4.70
CA THR A 370 15.30 -5.52 -5.28
C THR A 370 14.33 -6.69 -5.43
N PHE A 371 13.02 -6.41 -5.56
CA PHE A 371 11.99 -7.43 -5.79
C PHE A 371 12.33 -8.35 -6.96
N GLU A 372 12.81 -7.78 -8.07
CA GLU A 372 13.36 -8.53 -9.18
C GLU A 372 14.87 -8.71 -9.02
N ARG A 373 15.35 -9.94 -9.21
CA ARG A 373 16.77 -10.25 -9.15
C ARG A 373 17.51 -9.67 -10.35
N LYS A 374 18.33 -8.64 -10.12
CA LYS A 374 19.18 -8.03 -11.16
C LYS A 374 20.58 -8.64 -11.13
N LYS A 375 21.09 -9.09 -12.29
CA LYS A 375 22.51 -9.43 -12.44
C LYS A 375 23.28 -8.13 -12.69
N ARG A 376 24.02 -7.65 -11.69
CA ARG A 376 24.81 -6.43 -11.81
C ARG A 376 26.28 -6.75 -12.12
N SER A 377 26.88 -5.94 -12.98
CA SER A 377 28.34 -5.97 -13.19
C SER A 377 29.01 -5.07 -12.15
N LYS A 378 30.19 -5.47 -11.67
CA LYS A 378 31.01 -4.63 -10.77
C LYS A 378 31.47 -3.32 -11.42
N SER A 379 31.47 -3.25 -12.75
CA SER A 379 31.90 -2.10 -13.57
C SER A 379 30.75 -1.18 -14.03
N GLU A 380 29.56 -1.30 -13.43
CA GLU A 380 28.44 -0.42 -13.74
C GLU A 380 28.78 1.04 -13.40
N LYS A 381 28.65 1.94 -14.39
CA LYS A 381 29.04 3.36 -14.26
C LYS A 381 28.36 4.05 -13.08
N ARG A 382 27.09 3.74 -12.81
CA ARG A 382 26.34 4.29 -11.67
C ARG A 382 26.97 3.91 -10.32
N LEU A 383 27.50 2.70 -10.18
CA LEU A 383 28.20 2.30 -8.95
C LEU A 383 29.52 3.05 -8.78
N VAL A 384 30.23 3.30 -9.88
CA VAL A 384 31.47 4.09 -9.87
C VAL A 384 31.18 5.53 -9.43
N GLU A 385 30.12 6.14 -9.98
CA GLU A 385 29.68 7.48 -9.60
C GLU A 385 29.32 7.58 -8.11
N LEU A 386 28.53 6.62 -7.58
CA LEU A 386 28.17 6.60 -6.17
C LEU A 386 29.39 6.42 -5.26
N ARG A 387 30.36 5.58 -5.64
CA ARG A 387 31.61 5.41 -4.89
C ARG A 387 32.40 6.71 -4.82
N THR A 388 32.64 7.36 -5.96
CA THR A 388 33.37 8.64 -6.00
C THR A 388 32.64 9.74 -5.24
N THR A 389 31.30 9.73 -5.26
CA THR A 389 30.48 10.67 -4.49
C THR A 389 30.66 10.47 -2.98
N LEU A 390 30.63 9.22 -2.52
CA LEU A 390 30.85 8.87 -1.12
C LEU A 390 32.28 9.16 -0.66
N GLU A 391 33.29 8.83 -1.46
CA GLU A 391 34.70 9.15 -1.18
C GLU A 391 34.88 10.65 -0.94
N ARG A 392 34.42 11.50 -1.88
CA ARG A 392 34.50 12.96 -1.74
C ARG A 392 33.74 13.49 -0.53
N THR A 393 32.58 12.90 -0.22
CA THR A 393 31.77 13.31 0.94
C THR A 393 32.54 13.03 2.23
N PHE A 394 33.16 11.86 2.37
CA PHE A 394 33.85 11.48 3.60
C PHE A 394 35.28 12.05 3.70
N GLU A 395 35.95 12.36 2.59
CA GLU A 395 37.23 13.09 2.57
C GLU A 395 37.15 14.44 3.28
N GLN A 396 36.00 15.13 3.19
CA GLN A 396 35.77 16.41 3.86
C GLN A 396 35.37 16.26 5.33
N SER A 397 34.78 15.12 5.71
CA SER A 397 34.28 14.88 7.08
C SER A 397 35.33 14.28 8.03
N ILE A 398 36.27 13.50 7.50
CA ILE A 398 37.31 12.78 8.27
C ILE A 398 38.56 13.65 8.38
N LEU A 399 39.20 13.63 9.56
CA LEU A 399 40.46 14.33 9.82
C LEU A 399 41.66 13.53 9.24
N LEU A 400 41.79 13.49 7.91
CA LEU A 400 42.76 12.63 7.21
C LEU A 400 44.24 12.96 7.51
N HIS A 401 44.54 14.19 7.92
CA HIS A 401 45.91 14.61 8.27
C HIS A 401 46.44 13.97 9.56
N LEU A 402 45.55 13.41 10.41
CA LEU A 402 45.94 12.69 11.62
C LEU A 402 46.48 11.28 11.32
N TYR A 403 46.21 10.75 10.12
CA TYR A 403 46.53 9.38 9.73
C TYR A 403 47.41 9.34 8.44
N PRO A 404 48.58 10.01 8.41
CA PRO A 404 49.44 10.01 7.23
C PRO A 404 49.93 8.60 6.89
N ARG A 405 50.15 8.32 5.59
CA ARG A 405 50.66 7.03 5.08
C ARG A 405 49.78 5.81 5.36
N THR A 406 48.50 6.02 5.64
CA THR A 406 47.53 4.94 5.87
C THR A 406 46.42 4.95 4.83
N ASN A 407 45.70 3.83 4.72
CA ASN A 407 44.49 3.68 3.95
C ASN A 407 43.31 3.40 4.90
N ILE A 408 42.13 3.87 4.53
CA ILE A 408 40.86 3.61 5.21
C ILE A 408 39.93 2.99 4.18
N THR A 409 39.69 1.69 4.29
CA THR A 409 38.84 0.95 3.36
C THR A 409 37.44 0.79 3.93
N ILE A 410 36.45 1.33 3.22
CA ILE A 410 35.04 1.31 3.62
C ILE A 410 34.30 0.34 2.69
N ASN A 411 33.88 -0.81 3.22
CA ASN A 411 33.14 -1.83 2.49
C ASN A 411 31.65 -1.72 2.83
N ILE A 412 30.82 -1.53 1.81
CA ILE A 412 29.36 -1.35 1.94
C ILE A 412 28.65 -2.46 1.20
N GLN A 413 27.72 -3.12 1.89
CA GLN A 413 26.86 -4.13 1.33
C GLN A 413 25.38 -3.78 1.51
N VAL A 414 24.70 -3.49 0.40
CA VAL A 414 23.25 -3.26 0.40
C VAL A 414 22.55 -4.60 0.29
N LEU A 415 21.84 -5.01 1.34
CA LEU A 415 21.14 -6.29 1.40
C LEU A 415 19.74 -6.21 0.81
N SER A 416 19.02 -5.14 1.11
CA SER A 416 17.65 -4.88 0.64
C SER A 416 17.51 -3.40 0.32
N GLN A 417 16.80 -3.09 -0.76
CA GLN A 417 16.61 -1.75 -1.29
C GLN A 417 15.11 -1.44 -1.38
N ASP A 418 14.69 -0.39 -0.69
CA ASP A 418 13.32 0.14 -0.73
C ASP A 418 13.33 1.67 -0.79
N GLY A 419 14.14 2.24 -1.69
CA GLY A 419 14.26 3.70 -1.89
C GLY A 419 15.10 4.42 -0.84
N GLY A 420 15.66 5.58 -1.23
CA GLY A 420 16.58 6.36 -0.38
C GLY A 420 17.91 5.64 -0.11
N MET A 421 18.41 4.86 -1.07
CA MET A 421 19.61 4.02 -0.89
C MET A 421 20.84 4.84 -0.46
N LEU A 422 21.12 5.94 -1.15
CA LEU A 422 22.30 6.76 -0.88
C LEU A 422 22.26 7.38 0.52
N ALA A 423 21.07 7.74 0.99
CA ALA A 423 20.85 8.23 2.36
C ALA A 423 21.16 7.14 3.40
N ALA A 424 20.62 5.92 3.22
CA ALA A 424 20.89 4.81 4.13
C ALA A 424 22.39 4.43 4.17
N ILE A 425 23.06 4.46 3.01
CA ILE A 425 24.49 4.17 2.90
C ILE A 425 25.34 5.19 3.65
N THR A 426 25.10 6.48 3.43
CA THR A 426 25.85 7.55 4.12
C THR A 426 25.65 7.48 5.63
N ASN A 427 24.42 7.27 6.11
CA ASN A 427 24.14 7.07 7.54
C ASN A 427 24.89 5.85 8.12
N SER A 428 24.96 4.75 7.36
CA SER A 428 25.70 3.54 7.76
C SER A 428 27.21 3.77 7.83
N ILE A 429 27.79 4.48 6.86
CA ILE A 429 29.23 4.79 6.86
C ILE A 429 29.59 5.66 8.06
N THR A 430 28.81 6.71 8.34
CA THR A 430 29.02 7.59 9.51
C THR A 430 29.08 6.78 10.81
N LEU A 431 28.16 5.84 11.00
CA LEU A 431 28.15 4.98 12.19
C LEU A 431 29.35 4.02 12.25
N ALA A 432 29.79 3.47 11.12
CA ALA A 432 30.91 2.54 11.07
C ALA A 432 32.26 3.24 11.33
N ILE A 433 32.42 4.49 10.86
CA ILE A 433 33.61 5.32 11.14
C ILE A 433 33.68 5.66 12.64
N ILE A 434 32.54 6.00 13.25
CA ILE A 434 32.45 6.27 14.69
C ILE A 434 32.79 5.02 15.51
N ASP A 435 32.32 3.84 15.08
CA ASP A 435 32.65 2.56 15.74
C ASP A 435 34.14 2.25 15.66
N ALA A 436 34.78 2.51 14.51
CA ALA A 436 36.22 2.35 14.32
C ALA A 436 37.05 3.35 15.14
N GLY A 437 36.43 4.37 15.74
CA GLY A 437 37.14 5.41 16.49
C GLY A 437 37.99 6.34 15.62
N ILE A 438 37.66 6.46 14.34
CA ILE A 438 38.36 7.35 13.41
C ILE A 438 37.89 8.79 13.65
N ALA A 439 38.84 9.71 13.78
CA ALA A 439 38.56 11.11 14.06
C ALA A 439 37.82 11.81 12.90
N MET A 440 36.64 12.38 13.19
CA MET A 440 35.79 13.12 12.25
C MET A 440 35.29 14.43 12.86
N TYR A 441 34.96 15.42 12.03
CA TYR A 441 34.51 16.74 12.52
C TYR A 441 33.13 16.69 13.21
N ASP A 442 32.13 16.11 12.54
CA ASP A 442 30.77 15.93 13.06
C ASP A 442 30.07 14.83 12.24
N TYR A 443 28.92 14.36 12.71
CA TYR A 443 28.04 13.41 12.03
C TYR A 443 27.69 13.87 10.61
N VAL A 444 27.72 12.96 9.64
CA VAL A 444 27.11 13.16 8.33
C VAL A 444 25.80 12.38 8.30
N SER A 445 24.68 13.09 8.30
CA SER A 445 23.33 12.52 8.28
C SER A 445 22.65 12.85 6.96
N SER A 446 22.04 11.86 6.32
CA SER A 446 21.47 12.00 4.99
C SER A 446 20.05 11.49 4.91
N VAL A 447 19.23 12.18 4.11
CA VAL A 447 17.82 11.85 3.84
C VAL A 447 17.53 12.07 2.36
N SER A 448 16.70 11.20 1.78
CA SER A 448 16.06 11.44 0.48
C SER A 448 14.76 12.23 0.66
N CYS A 449 14.56 13.25 -0.16
CA CYS A 449 13.31 14.01 -0.22
C CYS A 449 12.78 13.99 -1.63
N GLY A 450 11.47 14.12 -1.79
CA GLY A 450 10.82 14.21 -3.10
C GLY A 450 9.92 15.41 -3.20
N LEU A 451 9.64 15.83 -4.42
CA LEU A 451 8.63 16.85 -4.68
C LEU A 451 7.43 16.24 -5.42
N PHE A 452 6.35 15.98 -4.69
CA PHE A 452 5.10 15.54 -5.31
C PHE A 452 4.19 16.74 -5.56
N ASP A 453 4.13 17.20 -6.81
CA ASP A 453 3.54 18.46 -7.26
C ASP A 453 4.10 19.70 -6.55
N GLN A 454 3.56 20.01 -5.36
CA GLN A 454 3.89 21.19 -4.57
C GLN A 454 4.21 20.85 -3.11
N SER A 455 3.92 19.63 -2.68
CA SER A 455 4.25 19.14 -1.35
C SER A 455 5.57 18.40 -1.41
N ALA A 456 6.54 18.80 -0.58
CA ALA A 456 7.72 18.00 -0.40
C ALA A 456 7.41 16.80 0.51
N LEU A 457 7.94 15.64 0.14
CA LEU A 457 7.83 14.39 0.87
C LEU A 457 9.20 14.06 1.46
N LEU A 458 9.22 13.72 2.75
CA LEU A 458 10.41 13.31 3.47
C LEU A 458 10.56 11.78 3.41
N ASP A 459 11.79 11.32 3.17
CA ASP A 459 12.21 9.91 3.21
C ASP A 459 11.40 8.98 2.30
N LEU A 460 11.69 9.07 1.00
CA LEU A 460 10.99 8.36 -0.08
C LEU A 460 11.23 6.84 -0.04
N ASN A 461 10.17 6.05 -0.29
CA ASN A 461 10.27 4.63 -0.60
C ASN A 461 10.54 4.37 -2.09
N ASN A 462 10.75 3.11 -2.50
CA ASN A 462 11.11 2.79 -3.90
C ASN A 462 9.99 3.10 -4.91
N LEU A 463 8.72 3.06 -4.48
CA LEU A 463 7.58 3.41 -5.33
C LEU A 463 7.50 4.92 -5.52
N GLU A 464 7.64 5.67 -4.43
CA GLU A 464 7.66 7.13 -4.40
C GLU A 464 8.85 7.69 -5.19
N GLU A 465 10.05 7.11 -5.05
CA GLU A 465 11.24 7.52 -5.80
C GLU A 465 11.10 7.25 -7.32
N GLY A 466 10.26 6.29 -7.73
CA GLY A 466 9.96 6.04 -9.13
C GLY A 466 8.99 7.04 -9.75
N ASP A 467 8.07 7.59 -8.96
CA ASP A 467 7.00 8.48 -9.42
C ASP A 467 7.33 9.98 -9.21
N VAL A 468 8.22 10.28 -8.27
CA VAL A 468 8.49 11.63 -7.77
C VAL A 468 9.93 12.00 -8.04
N SER A 469 10.17 13.24 -8.49
CA SER A 469 11.53 13.77 -8.58
C SER A 469 12.20 13.73 -7.21
N SER A 470 13.35 13.09 -7.13
CA SER A 470 14.04 12.84 -5.86
C SER A 470 15.30 13.69 -5.72
N ILE A 471 15.59 14.11 -4.49
CA ILE A 471 16.81 14.79 -4.09
C ILE A 471 17.37 14.10 -2.86
N THR A 472 18.66 13.79 -2.86
CA THR A 472 19.36 13.24 -1.68
C THR A 472 20.27 14.29 -1.09
N ILE A 473 20.12 14.54 0.20
CA ILE A 473 20.82 15.61 0.91
C ILE A 473 21.55 15.02 2.11
N GLY A 474 22.86 15.22 2.19
CA GLY A 474 23.69 14.89 3.35
C GLY A 474 24.13 16.16 4.08
N VAL A 475 23.73 16.29 5.33
CA VAL A 475 23.97 17.44 6.20
C VAL A 475 25.08 17.13 7.19
N ILE A 476 25.95 18.11 7.44
CA ILE A 476 27.00 18.01 8.46
C ILE A 476 26.43 18.49 9.80
N GLY A 477 26.29 17.56 10.74
CA GLY A 477 25.98 17.87 12.11
C GLY A 477 24.58 18.45 12.30
N LYS A 478 24.51 19.54 13.08
CA LYS A 478 23.30 20.39 13.21
C LYS A 478 23.41 21.67 12.37
N SER A 479 24.40 21.76 11.50
CA SER A 479 24.56 22.90 10.61
C SER A 479 23.59 22.81 9.43
N GLU A 480 23.52 23.89 8.65
CA GLU A 480 22.83 23.91 7.35
C GLU A 480 23.80 23.64 6.19
N LYS A 481 25.06 23.28 6.49
CA LYS A 481 26.05 22.94 5.47
C LYS A 481 25.81 21.53 4.94
N LEU A 482 25.80 21.43 3.61
CA LEU A 482 25.60 20.18 2.90
C LEU A 482 26.96 19.58 2.52
N ALA A 483 27.21 18.34 2.96
CA ALA A 483 28.33 17.53 2.49
C ALA A 483 27.99 16.85 1.14
N LEU A 484 26.71 16.52 0.96
CA LEU A 484 26.21 15.82 -0.21
C LEU A 484 24.92 16.47 -0.68
N LEU A 485 24.83 16.75 -1.98
CA LEU A 485 23.61 17.16 -2.64
C LEU A 485 23.56 16.47 -4.00
N LEU A 486 22.62 15.55 -4.16
CA LEU A 486 22.43 14.83 -5.42
C LEU A 486 20.99 15.03 -5.88
N LEU A 487 20.84 15.59 -7.08
CA LEU A 487 19.56 15.77 -7.78
C LEU A 487 19.70 15.14 -9.16
N GLU A 488 19.03 14.00 -9.37
CA GLU A 488 19.03 13.30 -10.68
C GLU A 488 17.87 13.79 -11.57
N ASP A 489 16.74 14.11 -10.96
CA ASP A 489 15.50 14.45 -11.67
C ASP A 489 15.25 15.95 -11.80
N LYS A 490 14.34 16.31 -12.73
CA LYS A 490 13.94 17.70 -12.95
C LYS A 490 13.10 18.22 -11.78
N MET A 491 13.60 19.22 -11.06
CA MET A 491 12.83 19.95 -10.06
C MET A 491 12.67 21.43 -10.44
N PRO A 492 11.48 22.04 -10.23
CA PRO A 492 11.31 23.49 -10.30
C PRO A 492 12.18 24.20 -9.27
N LEU A 493 12.89 25.25 -9.69
CA LEU A 493 13.80 26.02 -8.85
C LEU A 493 13.10 26.61 -7.62
N ASP A 494 11.88 27.14 -7.80
CA ASP A 494 11.09 27.78 -6.73
C ASP A 494 10.71 26.80 -5.59
N SER A 495 10.64 25.51 -5.88
CA SER A 495 10.31 24.47 -4.91
C SER A 495 11.54 23.88 -4.24
N LEU A 496 12.73 24.04 -4.83
CA LEU A 496 13.97 23.41 -4.36
C LEU A 496 14.31 23.82 -2.92
N GLU A 497 14.16 25.10 -2.59
CA GLU A 497 14.41 25.62 -1.24
C GLU A 497 13.48 24.97 -0.20
N LYS A 498 12.21 24.76 -0.53
CA LYS A 498 11.25 24.09 0.35
C LYS A 498 11.65 22.64 0.59
N VAL A 499 12.03 21.90 -0.46
CA VAL A 499 12.48 20.51 -0.32
C VAL A 499 13.76 20.42 0.50
N LEU A 500 14.72 21.33 0.27
CA LEU A 500 15.96 21.40 1.04
C LEU A 500 15.69 21.66 2.53
N SER A 501 14.82 22.61 2.87
CA SER A 501 14.48 22.92 4.26
C SER A 501 13.92 21.71 5.03
N ILE A 502 13.08 20.92 4.37
CA ILE A 502 12.47 19.71 4.93
C ILE A 502 13.51 18.59 5.05
N GLY A 503 14.38 18.43 4.05
CA GLY A 503 15.48 17.48 4.09
C GLY A 503 16.50 17.77 5.18
N ILE A 504 16.84 19.04 5.40
CA ILE A 504 17.74 19.45 6.48
C ILE A 504 17.13 19.11 7.85
N ALA A 505 15.86 19.46 8.06
CA ALA A 505 15.15 19.12 9.30
C ALA A 505 15.07 17.60 9.53
N GLY A 506 14.82 16.82 8.47
CA GLY A 506 14.85 15.37 8.52
C GLY A 506 16.23 14.79 8.87
N SER A 507 17.28 15.32 8.26
CA SER A 507 18.66 14.91 8.53
C SER A 507 19.08 15.20 9.96
N HIS A 508 18.70 16.36 10.52
CA HIS A 508 18.91 16.64 11.95
C HIS A 508 18.24 15.60 12.85
N ARG A 509 17.03 15.15 12.47
CA ARG A 509 16.32 14.10 13.22
C ARG A 509 17.03 12.76 13.12
N ILE A 510 17.56 12.38 11.96
CA ILE A 510 18.37 11.16 11.80
C ILE A 510 19.64 11.25 12.65
N LYS A 511 20.33 12.40 12.66
CA LYS A 511 21.50 12.61 13.54
C LYS A 511 21.14 12.32 15.00
N ASP A 512 20.06 12.90 15.52
CA ASP A 512 19.66 12.70 16.91
C ASP A 512 19.38 11.21 17.21
N LEU A 513 18.80 10.46 16.26
CA LEU A 513 18.57 9.02 16.40
C LEU A 513 19.89 8.22 16.39
N MET A 514 20.83 8.56 15.51
CA MET A 514 22.16 7.94 15.47
C MET A 514 22.94 8.21 16.76
N ASP A 515 22.98 9.47 17.23
CA ASP A 515 23.68 9.86 18.47
C ASP A 515 23.09 9.15 19.69
N MET A 516 21.76 9.00 19.75
CA MET A 516 21.10 8.27 20.83
C MET A 516 21.57 6.81 20.91
N GLU A 517 21.66 6.11 19.77
CA GLU A 517 22.09 4.70 19.76
C GLU A 517 23.59 4.56 20.01
N VAL A 518 24.43 5.47 19.48
CA VAL A 518 25.88 5.53 19.77
C VAL A 518 26.10 5.68 21.28
N ARG A 519 25.44 6.64 21.93
CA ARG A 519 25.57 6.89 23.38
C ARG A 519 25.09 5.70 24.20
N LYS A 520 23.95 5.12 23.82
CA LYS A 520 23.39 3.94 24.49
C LYS A 520 24.35 2.75 24.41
N HIS A 521 24.93 2.50 23.24
CA HIS A 521 25.93 1.45 23.05
C HIS A 521 27.21 1.73 23.86
N GLY A 522 27.71 2.97 23.82
CA GLY A 522 28.86 3.42 24.60
C GLY A 522 28.67 3.23 26.10
N ASN A 523 27.53 3.65 26.64
CA ASN A 523 27.18 3.45 28.06
C ASN A 523 27.10 1.97 28.44
N ALA A 524 26.52 1.14 27.56
CA ALA A 524 26.45 -0.30 27.77
C ALA A 524 27.84 -0.94 27.83
N ARG A 525 28.77 -0.52 26.97
CA ARG A 525 30.17 -0.99 26.99
C ARG A 525 30.93 -0.49 28.21
N ALA A 526 30.81 0.80 28.54
CA ALA A 526 31.47 1.39 29.71
C ALA A 526 31.05 0.68 31.01
N SER A 527 29.76 0.40 31.19
CA SER A 527 29.25 -0.31 32.39
C SER A 527 29.75 -1.76 32.52
N LYS A 528 30.07 -2.41 31.40
CA LYS A 528 30.64 -3.76 31.39
C LYS A 528 32.13 -3.76 31.65
N SER A 529 32.84 -2.70 31.23
CA SER A 529 34.28 -2.56 31.46
C SER A 529 34.63 -2.13 32.89
N SER A 530 33.68 -1.54 33.61
CA SER A 530 33.87 -1.12 35.01
C SER A 530 33.60 -2.23 36.04
N ARG A 531 33.20 -3.43 35.60
CA ARG A 531 33.13 -4.65 36.39
C ARG A 531 34.27 -5.56 35.98
#